data_AF-A0A2G2YKI9-F1
#
_entry.id   AF-A0A2G2YKI9-F1
#
_cell.length_a   1.000
_cell.length_b   1.000
_cell.length_c   1.000
_cell.angle_alpha   90.00
_cell.angle_beta   90.00
_cell.angle_gamma   90.00
#
_symmetry.space_group_name_H-M   'P 1'
#
loop_
_entity.id
_entity.type
_entity.pdbx_description
1 polymer ?
#
loop_
_entity_poly.entity_id
_entity_poly.type
_entity_poly.pdbx_seq_one_letter_code
_entity_poly.pdbx_strand_id
1 'polypeptide(L)'
;MLITSDPVNIHHILSRSFSNYPKGVEFREIFDLLGNGIFNVDSELWEIHRKTTVSLMSHAMFQILLERSTWGTIENGLQPFLDAFVEHGSPLNLQDIFQRFTFDAISKIGLPYVPCEKAFNVFVDPVKNTSPTNCLSVEQVSKRGSQK
;
A
#
# COMPACT_ATOMS: atom_id res chain seq x y z
N MET A 1 18.84 15.37 12.20
CA MET A 1 18.15 14.85 11.01
C MET A 1 18.48 15.75 9.82
N LEU A 2 18.94 15.18 8.71
CA LEU A 2 19.17 15.90 7.45
C LEU A 2 17.99 15.62 6.51
N ILE A 3 17.42 16.66 5.90
CA ILE A 3 16.31 16.55 4.95
C ILE A 3 16.73 17.21 3.64
N THR A 4 16.49 16.53 2.52
CA THR A 4 16.82 17.04 1.19
C THR A 4 15.69 16.73 0.22
N SER A 5 15.43 17.68 -0.68
CA SER A 5 14.54 17.49 -1.84
C SER A 5 15.28 17.72 -3.16
N ASP A 6 16.60 17.91 -3.10
CA ASP A 6 17.45 18.06 -4.28
C ASP A 6 17.60 16.69 -4.99
N PRO A 7 17.23 16.56 -6.27
CA PRO A 7 17.34 15.31 -7.01
C PRO A 7 18.77 14.77 -7.09
N VAL A 8 19.81 15.62 -7.09
CA VAL A 8 21.21 15.18 -7.11
C VAL A 8 21.54 14.48 -5.80
N ASN A 9 21.10 15.03 -4.67
CA ASN A 9 21.27 14.40 -3.36
C ASN A 9 20.44 13.12 -3.24
N ILE A 10 19.20 13.11 -3.72
CA ILE A 10 18.34 11.91 -3.73
C ILE A 10 18.99 10.78 -4.55
N HIS A 11 19.48 11.09 -5.75
CA HIS A 11 20.17 10.12 -6.60
C HIS A 11 21.49 9.63 -5.95
N HIS A 12 22.21 10.51 -5.28
CA HIS A 12 23.40 10.12 -4.53
C HIS A 12 23.06 9.10 -3.43
N ILE A 13 22.04 9.39 -2.62
CA ILE A 13 21.66 8.56 -1.47
C ILE A 13 20.99 7.25 -1.91
N LEU A 14 20.03 7.29 -2.83
CA LEU A 14 19.19 6.14 -3.18
C LEU A 14 19.73 5.31 -4.35
N SER A 15 20.82 5.72 -5.00
CA SER A 15 21.34 5.02 -6.18
C SER A 15 22.86 4.99 -6.23
N ARG A 16 23.53 6.13 -6.40
CA ARG A 16 24.98 6.17 -6.70
C ARG A 16 25.84 5.70 -5.52
N SER A 17 25.45 6.02 -4.29
CA SER A 17 26.23 5.75 -3.08
C SER A 17 25.36 5.08 -2.00
N PHE A 18 24.41 4.25 -2.43
CA PHE A 18 23.42 3.59 -1.58
C PHE A 18 24.03 2.83 -0.39
N SER A 19 25.15 2.13 -0.58
CA SER A 19 25.84 1.39 0.48
C SER A 19 26.34 2.25 1.63
N ASN A 20 26.51 3.56 1.42
CA ASN A 20 26.95 4.49 2.46
C ASN A 20 25.82 4.96 3.39
N TYR A 21 24.57 4.59 3.08
CA TYR A 21 23.37 5.01 3.80
C TYR A 21 22.55 3.80 4.27
N PRO A 22 23.06 3.01 5.24
CA PRO A 22 22.31 1.91 5.82
C PRO A 22 21.08 2.44 6.58
N LYS A 23 20.01 1.65 6.65
CA LYS A 23 18.78 2.05 7.34
C LYS A 23 18.98 2.18 8.85
N GLY A 24 19.87 1.36 9.41
CA GLY A 24 20.24 1.39 10.82
C GLY A 24 19.32 0.55 11.72
N VAL A 25 19.71 0.47 13.00
CA VAL A 25 19.07 -0.40 14.00
C VAL A 25 17.64 0.00 14.32
N GLU A 26 17.35 1.30 14.44
CA GLU A 26 16.00 1.81 14.73
C GLU A 26 14.99 1.39 13.66
N PHE A 27 15.39 1.43 12.38
CA PHE A 27 14.53 0.98 11.28
C PHE A 27 14.21 -0.51 11.40
N ARG A 28 15.23 -1.33 11.75
CA ARG A 28 15.05 -2.77 11.92
C ARG A 28 14.12 -3.11 13.09
N GLU A 29 14.20 -2.36 14.18
CA GLU A 29 13.32 -2.54 15.34
C GLU A 29 11.85 -2.23 15.01
N ILE A 30 11.59 -1.13 14.28
CA ILE A 30 10.24 -0.75 13.85
C ILE A 30 9.61 -1.83 12.97
N PHE A 31 10.41 -2.47 12.12
CA PHE A 31 9.95 -3.45 11.15
C PHE A 31 10.31 -4.89 11.51
N ASP A 32 10.61 -5.19 12.78
CA ASP A 32 11.10 -6.52 13.21
C ASP A 32 10.15 -7.67 12.83
N LEU A 33 8.85 -7.37 12.69
CA LEU A 33 7.83 -8.29 12.15
C LEU A 33 8.22 -8.89 10.78
N LEU A 34 8.95 -8.15 9.95
CA LEU A 34 9.41 -8.58 8.62
C LEU A 34 10.73 -9.37 8.67
N GLY A 35 11.29 -9.56 9.87
CA GLY A 35 12.51 -10.32 10.13
C GLY A 35 13.71 -9.79 9.32
N ASN A 36 14.49 -10.69 8.74
CA ASN A 36 15.62 -10.34 7.86
C ASN A 36 15.19 -10.27 6.37
N GLY A 37 13.96 -9.84 6.09
CA GLY A 37 13.46 -9.69 4.73
C GLY A 37 14.10 -8.52 3.98
N ILE A 38 13.79 -8.43 2.67
CA ILE A 38 14.28 -7.39 1.74
C ILE A 38 14.13 -5.95 2.27
N PHE A 39 13.13 -5.68 3.13
CA PHE A 39 12.92 -4.36 3.70
C PHE A 39 13.87 -4.02 4.85
N ASN A 40 14.34 -5.02 5.60
CA ASN A 40 15.07 -4.80 6.85
C ASN A 40 16.58 -4.95 6.73
N VAL A 41 17.04 -5.81 5.82
CA VAL A 41 18.48 -6.04 5.65
C VAL A 41 19.14 -4.88 4.89
N ASP A 42 20.45 -4.71 5.09
CA ASP A 42 21.30 -3.72 4.42
C ASP A 42 22.38 -4.41 3.56
N SER A 43 23.09 -3.61 2.76
CA SER A 43 24.31 -4.00 2.04
C SER A 43 24.14 -5.23 1.12
N GLU A 44 25.11 -6.15 1.11
CA GLU A 44 25.15 -7.31 0.21
C GLU A 44 23.92 -8.22 0.35
N LEU A 45 23.46 -8.45 1.58
CA LEU A 45 22.27 -9.27 1.82
C LEU A 45 21.04 -8.63 1.19
N TRP A 46 20.87 -7.31 1.33
CA TRP A 46 19.80 -6.58 0.65
C TRP A 46 19.90 -6.69 -0.87
N GLU A 47 21.10 -6.61 -1.44
CA GLU A 47 21.30 -6.73 -2.89
C GLU A 47 20.87 -8.10 -3.40
N ILE A 48 21.21 -9.18 -2.68
CA ILE A 48 20.81 -10.55 -2.99
C ILE A 48 19.28 -10.68 -2.93
N HIS A 49 18.65 -10.20 -1.86
CA HIS A 49 17.19 -10.19 -1.74
C HIS A 49 16.55 -9.39 -2.88
N ARG A 50 17.05 -8.19 -3.20
CA ARG A 50 16.52 -7.35 -4.28
C ARG A 50 16.60 -8.03 -5.63
N LYS A 51 17.74 -8.60 -6.01
CA LYS A 51 17.89 -9.32 -7.27
C LYS A 51 16.91 -10.49 -7.37
N THR A 52 16.77 -11.26 -6.29
CA THR A 52 15.87 -12.40 -6.21
C THR A 52 14.41 -11.98 -6.32
N THR A 53 13.99 -10.98 -5.54
CA THR A 53 12.60 -10.47 -5.53
C THR A 53 12.23 -9.85 -6.86
N VAL A 54 13.09 -9.02 -7.47
CA VAL A 54 12.81 -8.40 -8.77
C VAL A 54 12.68 -9.48 -9.87
N SER A 55 13.54 -10.51 -9.83
CA SER A 55 13.45 -11.65 -10.75
C SER A 55 12.12 -12.40 -10.58
N LEU A 56 11.73 -12.72 -9.35
CA LEU A 56 10.45 -13.37 -9.05
C LEU A 56 9.26 -12.53 -9.51
N MET A 57 9.27 -11.23 -9.23
CA MET A 57 8.19 -10.31 -9.63
C MET A 57 8.08 -10.16 -11.15
N SER A 58 9.20 -10.23 -11.87
CA SER A 58 9.22 -10.15 -13.33
C SER A 58 8.85 -11.47 -14.01
N HIS A 59 8.73 -12.56 -13.25
CA HIS A 59 8.43 -13.88 -13.78
C HIS A 59 6.96 -13.96 -14.25
N ALA A 60 6.72 -14.52 -15.44
CA ALA A 60 5.38 -14.58 -16.04
C ALA A 60 4.33 -15.26 -15.14
N MET A 61 4.71 -16.33 -14.44
CA MET A 61 3.81 -16.99 -13.48
C MET A 61 3.38 -16.06 -12.35
N PHE A 62 4.29 -15.22 -11.84
CA PHE A 62 3.96 -14.26 -10.80
C PHE A 62 2.99 -13.20 -11.32
N GLN A 63 3.20 -12.71 -12.54
CA GLN A 63 2.30 -11.75 -13.19
C GLN A 63 0.88 -12.32 -13.37
N ILE A 64 0.76 -13.58 -13.83
CA ILE A 64 -0.54 -14.27 -13.96
C ILE A 64 -1.22 -14.44 -12.60
N LEU A 65 -0.46 -14.84 -11.57
CA LEU A 65 -0.99 -14.97 -10.21
C LEU A 65 -1.45 -13.63 -9.64
N LEU A 66 -0.68 -12.56 -9.85
CA LEU A 66 -1.00 -11.20 -9.45
C LEU A 66 -2.29 -10.72 -10.12
N GLU A 67 -2.41 -10.87 -11.44
CA GLU A 67 -3.61 -10.52 -12.21
C GLU A 67 -4.83 -11.27 -11.67
N ARG A 68 -4.75 -12.61 -11.60
CA ARG A 68 -5.87 -13.45 -11.15
C ARG A 68 -6.29 -13.14 -9.72
N SER A 69 -5.33 -12.94 -8.81
CA SER A 69 -5.61 -12.60 -7.41
C SER A 69 -6.26 -11.23 -7.28
N THR A 70 -5.76 -10.25 -8.04
CA THR A 70 -6.30 -8.87 -8.05
C THR A 70 -7.71 -8.86 -8.58
N TRP A 71 -7.95 -9.50 -9.73
CA TRP A 71 -9.28 -9.59 -10.33
C TRP A 71 -10.27 -10.29 -9.41
N GLY A 72 -9.87 -11.41 -8.80
CA GLY A 72 -10.71 -12.09 -7.81
C GLY A 72 -10.97 -11.26 -6.54
N THR A 73 -10.11 -10.30 -6.20
CA THR A 73 -10.36 -9.35 -5.09
C THR A 73 -11.32 -8.24 -5.48
N ILE A 74 -11.29 -7.82 -6.75
CA ILE A 74 -12.25 -6.86 -7.30
C ILE A 74 -13.65 -7.49 -7.35
N GLU A 75 -13.79 -8.63 -8.03
CA GLU A 75 -15.09 -9.29 -8.26
C GLU A 75 -15.78 -9.72 -6.96
N ASN A 76 -15.01 -10.22 -5.98
CA ASN A 76 -15.59 -10.79 -4.75
C ASN A 76 -15.53 -9.86 -3.53
N GLY A 77 -15.02 -8.64 -3.68
CA GLY A 77 -14.81 -7.71 -2.57
C GLY A 77 -15.23 -6.30 -2.95
N LEU A 78 -14.43 -5.64 -3.79
CA LEU A 78 -14.63 -4.23 -4.11
C LEU A 78 -15.94 -3.96 -4.86
N GLN A 79 -16.25 -4.74 -5.90
CA GLN A 79 -17.44 -4.52 -6.71
C GLN A 79 -18.74 -4.70 -5.90
N PRO A 80 -18.97 -5.83 -5.20
CA PRO A 80 -20.17 -5.99 -4.37
C PRO A 80 -20.30 -4.94 -3.28
N PHE A 81 -19.17 -4.49 -2.71
CA PHE A 81 -19.15 -3.41 -1.73
C PHE A 81 -19.63 -2.09 -2.36
N LEU A 82 -19.11 -1.71 -3.53
CA LEU A 82 -19.52 -0.49 -4.21
C LEU A 82 -21.00 -0.55 -4.65
N ASP A 83 -21.46 -1.70 -5.15
CA ASP A 83 -22.86 -1.90 -5.56
C ASP A 83 -23.82 -1.65 -4.39
N ALA A 84 -23.52 -2.20 -3.20
CA ALA A 84 -24.31 -1.97 -1.99
C ALA A 84 -24.32 -0.48 -1.57
N PHE A 85 -23.19 0.23 -1.72
CA PHE A 85 -23.12 1.65 -1.37
C PHE A 85 -23.92 2.55 -2.31
N VAL A 86 -23.99 2.21 -3.60
CA VAL A 86 -24.80 2.94 -4.57
C VAL A 86 -26.28 2.90 -4.20
N GLU A 87 -26.77 1.76 -3.70
CA GLU A 87 -28.17 1.62 -3.26
C GLU A 87 -28.50 2.51 -2.04
N HIS A 88 -27.53 2.75 -1.15
CA HIS A 88 -27.72 3.52 0.08
C HIS A 88 -27.42 5.02 -0.07
N GLY A 89 -26.84 5.47 -1.19
CA GLY A 89 -26.56 6.89 -1.47
C GLY A 89 -25.67 7.58 -0.44
N SER A 90 -24.85 6.82 0.29
CA SER A 90 -24.02 7.33 1.40
C SER A 90 -22.64 7.78 0.92
N PRO A 91 -22.05 8.82 1.54
CA PRO A 91 -20.70 9.24 1.23
C PRO A 91 -19.70 8.13 1.55
N LEU A 92 -18.72 7.98 0.66
CA LEU A 92 -17.81 6.86 0.65
C LEU A 92 -16.38 7.31 0.91
N ASN A 93 -15.71 6.67 1.86
CA ASN A 93 -14.31 6.95 2.19
C ASN A 93 -13.36 6.10 1.33
N LEU A 94 -12.84 6.69 0.26
CA LEU A 94 -11.92 6.00 -0.66
C LEU A 94 -10.62 5.56 0.01
N GLN A 95 -10.14 6.25 1.05
CA GLN A 95 -8.93 5.86 1.76
C GLN A 95 -9.14 4.51 2.47
N ASP A 96 -10.24 4.36 3.19
CA ASP A 96 -10.59 3.12 3.88
C ASP A 96 -10.74 1.96 2.89
N ILE A 97 -11.41 2.20 1.76
CA ILE A 97 -11.61 1.19 0.73
C ILE A 97 -10.30 0.75 0.08
N PHE A 98 -9.44 1.69 -0.32
CA PHE A 98 -8.17 1.32 -0.95
C PHE A 98 -7.22 0.64 0.04
N GLN A 99 -7.27 0.98 1.33
CA GLN A 99 -6.53 0.27 2.36
C GLN A 99 -7.01 -1.18 2.50
N ARG A 100 -8.33 -1.41 2.58
CA ARG A 100 -8.90 -2.77 2.65
C ARG A 100 -8.60 -3.58 1.39
N PHE A 101 -8.75 -2.97 0.22
CA PHE A 101 -8.45 -3.60 -1.06
C PHE A 101 -6.99 -4.01 -1.21
N THR A 102 -6.07 -3.10 -0.92
CA THR A 102 -4.63 -3.39 -1.01
C THR A 102 -4.20 -4.43 0.01
N PHE A 103 -4.78 -4.42 1.22
CA PHE A 103 -4.55 -5.46 2.21
C PHE A 103 -4.98 -6.85 1.71
N ASP A 104 -6.21 -6.98 1.21
CA ASP A 104 -6.73 -8.26 0.70
C ASP A 104 -5.94 -8.74 -0.53
N ALA A 105 -5.58 -7.82 -1.43
CA ALA A 105 -4.82 -8.15 -2.64
C ALA A 105 -3.40 -8.64 -2.33
N ILE A 106 -2.68 -7.94 -1.44
CA ILE A 106 -1.30 -8.31 -1.06
C ILE A 106 -1.30 -9.59 -0.22
N SER A 107 -2.25 -9.76 0.71
CA SER A 107 -2.29 -10.93 1.61
C SER A 107 -2.49 -12.23 0.83
N LYS A 108 -3.35 -12.23 -0.20
CA LYS A 108 -3.55 -13.41 -1.06
C LYS A 108 -2.28 -13.83 -1.83
N ILE A 109 -1.41 -12.88 -2.16
CA ILE A 109 -0.21 -13.14 -2.96
C ILE A 109 0.98 -13.46 -2.06
N GLY A 110 1.16 -12.70 -0.98
CA GLY A 110 2.30 -12.80 -0.08
C GLY A 110 2.14 -13.84 1.03
N LEU A 111 0.90 -14.16 1.43
CA LEU A 111 0.58 -15.05 2.56
C LEU A 111 -0.46 -16.12 2.18
N PRO A 112 -0.23 -16.93 1.13
CA PRO A 112 -1.23 -17.88 0.60
C PRO A 112 -1.68 -18.96 1.59
N TYR A 113 -1.01 -19.09 2.75
CA TYR A 113 -1.29 -20.10 3.77
C TYR A 113 -1.88 -19.53 5.07
N VAL A 114 -2.05 -18.21 5.17
CA VAL A 114 -2.77 -17.61 6.31
C VAL A 114 -4.24 -17.52 5.92
N PRO A 115 -5.19 -18.04 6.71
CA PRO A 115 -6.61 -17.74 6.53
C PRO A 115 -6.78 -16.22 6.66
N CYS A 116 -6.78 -15.52 5.53
CA CYS A 116 -6.87 -14.08 5.53
C CYS A 116 -8.30 -13.72 5.92
N GLU A 117 -8.47 -13.18 7.13
CA GLU A 117 -9.68 -12.44 7.47
C GLU A 117 -9.81 -11.33 6.41
N LYS A 118 -10.88 -11.39 5.61
CA LYS A 118 -11.08 -10.44 4.51
C LYS A 118 -11.39 -9.07 5.10
N ALA A 119 -10.68 -8.04 4.66
CA ALA A 119 -10.97 -6.67 5.02
C ALA A 119 -12.30 -6.20 4.40
N PHE A 120 -12.71 -6.79 3.27
CA PHE A 120 -14.09 -6.74 2.79
C PHE A 120 -14.93 -7.87 3.38
N ASN A 121 -15.57 -7.61 4.54
CA ASN A 121 -16.57 -8.50 5.12
C ASN A 121 -17.96 -7.84 5.04
N VAL A 122 -18.73 -8.22 4.01
CA VAL A 122 -20.10 -7.73 3.77
C VAL A 122 -21.05 -7.97 4.96
N PHE A 123 -20.73 -8.93 5.84
CA PHE A 123 -21.58 -9.33 6.97
C PHE A 123 -21.33 -8.58 8.28
N VAL A 124 -20.25 -7.78 8.40
CA VAL A 124 -19.82 -7.25 9.71
C VAL A 124 -19.71 -5.72 9.77
N ASP A 125 -19.82 -5.01 8.66
CA ASP A 125 -19.70 -3.56 8.70
C ASP A 125 -21.06 -2.86 8.60
N PRO A 126 -21.74 -2.58 9.74
CA PRO A 126 -22.55 -1.38 9.74
C PRO A 126 -21.58 -0.26 9.44
N VAL A 127 -21.88 0.53 8.40
CA VAL A 127 -21.22 1.80 8.10
C VAL A 127 -21.04 2.55 9.42
N LYS A 128 -19.87 2.42 10.04
CA LYS A 128 -19.54 3.21 11.21
C LYS A 128 -19.46 4.61 10.64
N ASN A 129 -20.47 5.41 10.99
CA ASN A 129 -20.53 6.85 10.81
C ASN A 129 -19.18 7.45 11.19
N THR A 130 -18.25 7.47 10.25
CA THR A 130 -16.96 8.09 10.37
C THR A 130 -17.13 9.37 9.61
N SER A 131 -17.82 10.32 10.24
CA SER A 131 -17.58 11.73 9.98
C SER A 131 -16.11 11.97 10.31
N PRO A 132 -15.23 12.22 9.32
CA PRO A 132 -13.95 12.81 9.64
C PRO A 132 -14.27 14.30 9.72
N THR A 133 -14.17 14.87 10.92
CA THR A 133 -14.22 16.33 11.15
C THR A 133 -13.12 17.10 10.41
N ASN A 134 -12.45 16.50 9.43
CA ASN A 134 -11.37 17.07 8.61
C ASN A 134 -11.49 16.71 7.12
N CYS A 135 -12.70 16.43 6.60
CA CYS A 135 -12.92 16.49 5.16
C CYS A 135 -12.76 17.96 4.73
N LEU A 136 -11.54 18.33 4.32
CA LEU A 136 -11.30 19.52 3.53
C LEU A 136 -12.23 19.44 2.31
N SER A 137 -13.33 20.18 2.39
CA SER A 137 -14.32 20.26 1.33
C SER A 137 -13.58 20.69 0.06
N VAL A 138 -13.66 19.86 -0.99
CA VAL A 138 -13.13 20.17 -2.32
C VAL A 138 -13.72 21.50 -2.85
N GLU A 139 -14.83 21.98 -2.27
CA GLU A 139 -15.41 23.31 -2.50
C GLU A 139 -14.53 24.50 -2.03
N GLN A 140 -13.61 24.31 -1.08
CA GLN A 140 -12.73 25.39 -0.58
C GLN A 140 -11.58 25.72 -1.55
N VAL A 141 -11.23 24.80 -2.46
CA VAL A 141 -10.18 25.01 -3.47
C VAL A 141 -10.73 25.81 -4.66
N SER A 142 -12.01 25.64 -5.02
CA SER A 142 -12.63 26.39 -6.13
C SER A 142 -12.84 27.87 -5.82
N LYS A 143 -13.13 28.24 -4.54
CA LYS A 143 -13.38 29.63 -4.16
C LYS A 143 -12.13 30.50 -3.96
N ARG A 144 -10.92 29.93 -3.90
CA ARG A 144 -9.66 30.70 -3.78
C ARG A 144 -9.02 31.09 -5.11
N GLY A 145 -9.56 30.61 -6.24
CA GLY A 145 -9.05 30.93 -7.59
C GLY A 145 -9.68 32.17 -8.24
N SER A 146 -10.67 32.83 -7.62
CA SER A 146 -11.41 33.95 -8.22
C SER A 146 -11.27 35.29 -7.48
N GLN A 147 -10.26 35.42 -6.61
CA GLN A 147 -9.85 36.70 -6.02
C GLN A 147 -8.32 36.78 -6.01
N LYS A 148 -7.75 37.14 -7.16
CA LYS A 148 -6.51 37.90 -7.30
C LYS A 148 -6.58 38.73 -8.56
#